data_AF-A0A9D9E5S6-F1
#
_entry.id   AF-A0A9D9E5S6-F1
#
_cell.length_a   1.000
_cell.length_b   1.000
_cell.length_c   1.000
_cell.angle_alpha   90.00
_cell.angle_beta   90.00
_cell.angle_gamma   90.00
#
_symmetry.space_group_name_H-M   'P 1'
#
loop_
_entity.id
_entity.type
_entity.pdbx_description
1 polymer ?
#
loop_
_entity_poly.entity_id
_entity_poly.type
_entity_poly.pdbx_seq_one_letter_code
_entity_poly.pdbx_strand_id
1 'polypeptide(L)'
;GIASKDNVNHQESKVIAAVYCKNVVDTVKSIIEQMHDERYKKFIKYRFFEHLSIWQISEKLQYSESTIKTVIARNACLLFADMLAMVTDIDLRKGKP
;
A
#
# COMPACT_ATOMS: atom_id res chain seq x y z
N GLY A 1 -37.17 -26.69 13.99
CA GLY A 1 -35.80 -27.08 13.59
C GLY A 1 -35.32 -26.13 12.52
N ILE A 2 -34.01 -25.85 12.52
CA ILE A 2 -33.20 -25.20 11.46
C ILE A 2 -33.63 -23.80 10.97
N ALA A 3 -33.39 -22.76 11.77
CA ALA A 3 -33.38 -21.36 11.27
C ALA A 3 -32.24 -20.50 11.84
N SER A 4 -31.19 -21.10 12.40
CA SER A 4 -30.13 -20.33 13.11
C SER A 4 -28.69 -20.67 12.69
N LYS A 5 -28.48 -21.58 11.71
CA LYS A 5 -27.12 -21.93 11.27
C LYS A 5 -26.57 -21.07 10.13
N ASP A 6 -27.42 -20.51 9.28
CA ASP A 6 -26.95 -19.74 8.12
C ASP A 6 -26.57 -18.28 8.48
N ASN A 7 -27.18 -17.69 9.51
CA ASN A 7 -26.95 -16.30 9.88
C ASN A 7 -25.64 -16.09 10.68
N VAL A 8 -25.25 -17.08 11.48
CA VAL A 8 -23.97 -17.10 12.21
C VAL A 8 -22.81 -17.16 11.22
N ASN A 9 -22.94 -17.98 10.17
CA ASN A 9 -21.94 -18.17 9.14
C ASN A 9 -21.64 -16.86 8.36
N HIS A 10 -22.64 -15.99 8.17
CA HIS A 10 -22.47 -14.73 7.45
C HIS A 10 -21.83 -13.63 8.31
N GLN A 11 -22.17 -13.55 9.60
CA GLN A 11 -21.54 -12.59 10.52
C GLN A 11 -20.09 -12.99 10.83
N GLU A 12 -19.81 -14.27 11.05
CA GLU A 12 -18.44 -14.79 11.21
C GLU A 12 -17.61 -14.53 9.94
N SER A 13 -18.18 -14.76 8.75
CA SER A 13 -17.51 -14.43 7.48
C SER A 13 -17.17 -12.94 7.36
N LYS A 14 -18.06 -12.05 7.79
CA LYS A 14 -17.80 -10.60 7.80
C LYS A 14 -16.70 -10.22 8.78
N VAL A 15 -16.68 -10.82 9.96
CA VAL A 15 -15.63 -10.58 10.97
C VAL A 15 -14.27 -11.08 10.44
N ILE A 16 -14.22 -12.29 9.85
CA ILE A 16 -13.01 -12.84 9.24
C ILE A 16 -12.50 -11.92 8.13
N ALA A 17 -13.39 -11.46 7.24
CA ALA A 17 -13.02 -10.52 6.17
C ALA A 17 -12.49 -9.19 6.73
N ALA A 18 -13.13 -8.64 7.77
CA ALA A 18 -12.67 -7.41 8.40
C ALA A 18 -11.28 -7.55 9.05
N VAL A 19 -11.03 -8.66 9.74
CA VAL A 19 -9.71 -8.97 10.34
C VAL A 19 -8.65 -9.12 9.24
N TYR A 20 -8.95 -9.84 8.17
CA TYR A 20 -8.05 -9.97 7.03
C TYR A 20 -7.72 -8.61 6.41
N CYS A 21 -8.72 -7.78 6.12
CA CYS A 21 -8.52 -6.43 5.58
C CYS A 21 -7.65 -5.57 6.51
N LYS A 22 -7.87 -5.64 7.83
CA LYS A 22 -7.05 -4.93 8.81
C LYS A 22 -5.58 -5.39 8.74
N ASN A 23 -5.33 -6.69 8.70
CA ASN A 23 -3.98 -7.24 8.63
C ASN A 23 -3.26 -6.79 7.35
N VAL A 24 -3.96 -6.74 6.21
CA VAL A 24 -3.42 -6.22 4.94
C VAL A 24 -3.02 -4.74 5.10
N VAL A 25 -3.91 -3.91 5.66
CA VAL A 25 -3.63 -2.48 5.88
C VAL A 25 -2.44 -2.28 6.83
N ASP A 26 -2.39 -3.03 7.92
CA ASP A 26 -1.31 -2.93 8.92
C ASP A 26 0.03 -3.38 8.32
N THR A 27 0.02 -4.42 7.48
CA THR A 27 1.21 -4.88 6.73
C THR A 27 1.72 -3.80 5.78
N VAL A 28 0.82 -3.22 4.97
CA VAL A 28 1.17 -2.13 4.03
C VAL A 28 1.76 -0.93 4.77
N LYS A 29 1.15 -0.52 5.88
CA LYS A 29 1.67 0.57 6.72
C LYS A 29 3.05 0.26 7.29
N SER A 30 3.24 -0.95 7.81
CA SER A 30 4.52 -1.39 8.38
C SER A 30 5.65 -1.34 7.34
N ILE A 31 5.39 -1.84 6.12
CA ILE A 31 6.36 -1.79 5.01
C ILE A 31 6.75 -0.35 4.69
N ILE A 32 5.76 0.55 4.55
CA ILE A 32 6.03 1.97 4.27
C ILE A 32 6.84 2.60 5.40
N GLU A 33 6.55 2.27 6.66
CA GLU A 33 7.30 2.78 7.80
C GLU A 33 8.76 2.30 7.83
N GLN A 34 9.04 1.10 7.32
CA GLN A 34 10.38 0.53 7.26
C GLN A 34 11.20 1.01 6.04
N MET A 35 10.60 1.72 5.08
CA MET A 35 11.32 2.23 3.91
C MET A 35 12.44 3.18 4.34
N HIS A 36 13.69 2.84 3.97
CA HIS A 36 14.87 3.62 4.35
C HIS A 36 14.98 4.97 3.64
N ASP A 37 14.46 5.10 2.41
CA ASP A 37 14.48 6.38 1.68
C ASP A 37 13.23 7.20 2.02
N GLU A 38 13.43 8.22 2.86
CA GLU A 38 12.39 9.15 3.29
C GLU A 38 11.68 9.87 2.13
N ARG A 39 12.34 10.08 0.98
CA ARG A 39 11.72 10.73 -0.17
C ARG A 39 10.67 9.81 -0.79
N TYR A 40 10.98 8.53 -0.90
CA TYR A 40 10.09 7.51 -1.46
C TYR A 40 8.93 7.22 -0.51
N LYS A 41 9.24 7.13 0.79
CA LYS A 41 8.24 7.02 1.85
C LYS A 41 7.24 8.19 1.82
N LYS A 42 7.73 9.43 1.79
CA LYS A 42 6.89 10.63 1.70
C LYS A 42 6.10 10.68 0.41
N PHE A 43 6.70 10.31 -0.73
CA PHE A 43 5.98 10.23 -2.00
C PHE A 43 4.77 9.29 -1.91
N ILE A 44 4.93 8.08 -1.38
CA ILE A 44 3.84 7.10 -1.25
C ILE A 44 2.75 7.65 -0.32
N LYS A 45 3.13 8.20 0.84
CA LYS A 45 2.19 8.83 1.78
C LYS A 45 1.40 9.95 1.12
N TYR A 46 2.08 10.90 0.49
CA TYR A 46 1.43 12.02 -0.17
C TYR A 46 0.52 11.60 -1.32
N ARG A 47 0.96 10.66 -2.16
CA ARG A 47 0.20 10.27 -3.34
C ARG A 47 -1.02 9.41 -3.02
N PHE A 48 -0.87 8.45 -2.12
CA PHE A 48 -1.86 7.38 -1.91
C PHE A 48 -2.66 7.49 -0.61
N PHE A 49 -2.13 8.15 0.42
CA PHE A 49 -2.85 8.35 1.70
C PHE A 49 -3.44 9.76 1.81
N GLU A 50 -2.71 10.77 1.34
CA GLU A 50 -3.16 12.17 1.37
C GLU A 50 -3.76 12.64 0.04
N HIS A 51 -3.72 11.79 -1.00
CA HIS A 51 -4.29 12.04 -2.33
C HIS A 51 -3.80 13.33 -3.02
N LEU A 52 -2.57 13.76 -2.72
CA LEU A 52 -1.98 14.96 -3.32
C LEU A 52 -1.67 14.74 -4.81
N SER A 53 -1.79 15.82 -5.57
CA SER A 53 -1.40 15.85 -6.98
C SER A 53 0.13 15.85 -7.13
N ILE A 54 0.63 15.45 -8.30
CA ILE A 54 2.08 15.46 -8.56
C ILE A 54 2.69 16.85 -8.42
N TRP A 55 1.95 17.89 -8.79
CA TRP A 55 2.37 19.27 -8.61
C TRP A 55 2.54 19.63 -7.12
N GLN A 56 1.56 19.32 -6.27
CA GLN A 56 1.66 19.56 -4.82
C GLN A 56 2.81 18.77 -4.18
N ILE A 57 3.05 17.54 -4.66
CA ILE A 57 4.16 16.69 -4.18
C ILE A 57 5.50 17.28 -4.62
N SER A 58 5.59 17.77 -5.86
CA SER A 58 6.76 18.46 -6.42
C SER A 58 7.16 19.65 -5.56
N GLU A 59 6.19 20.48 -5.16
CA GLU A 59 6.43 21.61 -4.24
C GLU A 59 6.89 21.14 -2.85
N LYS A 60 6.19 20.15 -2.26
CA LYS A 60 6.52 19.65 -0.91
C LYS A 60 7.89 18.98 -0.81
N LEU A 61 8.28 18.23 -1.84
CA LEU A 61 9.56 17.52 -1.87
C LEU A 61 10.68 18.32 -2.54
N GLN A 62 10.37 19.51 -3.06
CA GLN A 62 11.33 20.41 -3.74
C GLN A 62 12.06 19.75 -4.92
N TYR A 63 11.34 18.91 -5.67
CA TYR A 63 11.83 18.30 -6.91
C TYR A 63 10.98 18.75 -8.08
N SER A 64 11.54 18.79 -9.30
CA SER A 64 10.73 19.03 -10.49
C SER A 64 9.66 17.96 -10.66
N GLU A 65 8.51 18.33 -11.23
CA GLU A 65 7.45 17.36 -11.55
C GLU A 65 7.95 16.21 -12.43
N SER A 66 8.87 16.49 -13.35
CA SER A 66 9.49 15.47 -14.20
C SER A 66 10.25 14.45 -13.37
N THR A 67 11.07 14.90 -12.42
CA THR A 67 11.80 14.03 -11.48
C THR A 67 10.84 13.21 -10.61
N ILE A 68 9.74 13.82 -10.15
CA ILE A 68 8.72 13.11 -9.38
C ILE A 68 8.11 11.97 -10.21
N LYS A 69 7.70 12.24 -11.46
CA LYS A 69 7.05 11.26 -12.34
C LYS A 69 7.98 10.14 -12.79
N THR A 70 9.22 10.45 -13.12
CA THR A 70 10.13 9.51 -13.80
C THR A 70 11.04 8.74 -12.86
N VAL A 71 11.49 9.36 -11.77
CA VAL A 71 12.49 8.78 -10.86
C VAL A 71 11.84 8.40 -9.54
N ILE A 72 11.25 9.37 -8.84
CA ILE A 72 10.78 9.17 -7.46
C ILE A 72 9.57 8.21 -7.44
N ALA A 73 8.57 8.43 -8.29
CA ALA A 73 7.39 7.57 -8.33
C ALA A 73 7.76 6.12 -8.67
N ARG A 74 8.58 5.93 -9.70
CA ARG A 74 9.03 4.61 -10.14
C ARG A 74 9.81 3.89 -9.05
N ASN A 75 10.84 4.53 -8.49
CA ASN A 75 11.71 3.91 -7.50
C ASN A 75 11.00 3.67 -6.17
N ALA A 76 10.07 4.55 -5.77
CA ALA A 76 9.27 4.35 -4.57
C ALA A 76 8.37 3.11 -4.70
N CYS A 77 7.68 2.96 -5.84
CA CYS A 77 6.86 1.79 -6.11
C CYS A 77 7.68 0.50 -6.19
N LEU A 78 8.86 0.54 -6.83
CA LEU A 78 9.76 -0.62 -6.90
C LEU A 78 10.25 -1.03 -5.52
N LEU A 79 10.74 -0.09 -4.71
CA LEU A 79 11.18 -0.38 -3.35
C LEU A 79 10.05 -0.94 -2.49
N PHE A 80 8.84 -0.38 -2.60
CA PHE A 80 7.67 -0.92 -1.92
C PHE A 80 7.36 -2.36 -2.35
N ALA A 81 7.38 -2.65 -3.66
CA ALA A 81 7.15 -3.98 -4.18
C ALA A 81 8.24 -4.99 -3.73
N ASP A 82 9.50 -4.57 -3.70
CA ASP A 82 10.62 -5.38 -3.21
C ASP A 82 10.42 -5.74 -1.74
N MET A 83 10.10 -4.75 -0.90
CA MET A 83 9.88 -4.97 0.53
C MET A 83 8.62 -5.81 0.81
N LEU A 84 7.55 -5.61 0.05
CA LEU A 84 6.35 -6.43 0.15
C LEU A 84 6.66 -7.91 -0.16
N ALA A 85 7.46 -8.17 -1.19
CA ALA A 85 7.89 -9.52 -1.55
C ALA A 85 8.88 -10.15 -0.54
N MET A 86 9.52 -9.35 0.31
CA MET A 86 10.35 -9.86 1.41
C MET A 86 9.53 -10.22 2.65
N VAL A 87 8.49 -9.42 2.93
CA VAL A 87 7.63 -9.60 4.11
C VAL A 87 6.50 -10.59 3.84
N THR A 88 6.16 -10.82 2.58
CA THR A 88 5.06 -11.68 2.13
C THR A 88 5.49 -12.53 0.94
N ASP A 89 4.76 -13.60 0.65
CA ASP A 89 4.96 -14.40 -0.58
C ASP A 89 4.42 -13.72 -1.87
N ILE A 90 4.00 -12.45 -1.78
CA ILE A 90 3.41 -11.70 -2.91
C ILE A 90 4.52 -10.95 -3.66
N ASP A 91 4.81 -11.40 -4.89
CA ASP A 91 5.75 -10.70 -5.78
C ASP A 91 5.03 -9.88 -6.85
N LEU A 92 4.81 -8.59 -6.56
CA LEU A 92 4.15 -7.65 -7.48
C LEU A 92 4.96 -7.35 -8.75
N ARG A 93 6.24 -7.75 -8.82
CA ARG A 93 7.10 -7.53 -9.99
C ARG A 93 6.94 -8.64 -11.03
N LYS A 94 6.42 -9.80 -10.61
CA LYS A 94 6.22 -10.98 -11.48
C LYS A 94 4.87 -10.97 -12.19
N GLY A 95 4.07 -9.93 -12.03
CA GLY A 95 2.95 -9.65 -12.94
C GLY A 95 3.49 -9.45 -14.35
N LYS A 96 3.38 -10.48 -15.20
CA LYS A 96 3.79 -10.43 -16.61
C LYS A 96 2.95 -9.41 -17.41
N PRO A 97 3.50 -8.89 -18.52
CA PRO A 97 3.02 -7.73 -19.28
C PRO A 97 1.66 -7.90 -19.94
#